data_AF-A0A314ZIS8-F1
#
_entry.id   AF-A0A314ZIS8-F1
#
_cell.length_a   1.000
_cell.length_b   1.000
_cell.length_c   1.000
_cell.angle_alpha   90.00
_cell.angle_beta   90.00
_cell.angle_gamma   90.00
#
_symmetry.space_group_name_H-M   'P 1'
#
loop_
_entity.id
_entity.type
_entity.pdbx_description
1 polymer ?
#
loop_
_entity_poly.entity_id
_entity_poly.type
_entity_poly.pdbx_seq_one_letter_code
_entity_poly.pdbx_strand_id
1 'polypeptide(L)'
;MSYTISKLYLSLQPDDNELLDPVAYTHFTTEGEVEFRSVLYIPGMGPLNNEDVVDAKTKNIHLYVKRIFISDDFDGELFHRHLSFFKGVVDSNDLPLNVSQEILQESRIVRIMRKQLMWKTFDMIQDISESENREDYKKLWENFGRFLKLGCIEDSGNHKHITPLLQFYSSKSEEYN
;
A
#
# COMPACT_ATOMS: atom_id res chain seq x y z
N MET A 1 -3.37 21.17 3.78
CA MET A 1 -3.70 19.74 3.55
C MET A 1 -2.44 18.87 3.64
N SER A 2 -1.33 19.24 2.97
CA SER A 2 -0.04 18.52 3.03
C SER A 2 0.50 18.27 4.47
N TYR A 3 0.50 19.28 5.36
CA TYR A 3 1.03 19.13 6.73
C TYR A 3 0.34 18.03 7.58
N THR A 4 -0.99 17.90 7.45
CA THR A 4 -1.76 16.88 8.19
C THR A 4 -1.44 15.48 7.69
N ILE A 5 -1.29 15.33 6.38
CA ILE A 5 -0.94 14.06 5.73
C ILE A 5 0.48 13.64 6.14
N SER A 6 1.45 14.55 6.09
CA SER A 6 2.82 14.25 6.57
C SER A 6 2.82 13.84 8.05
N LYS A 7 2.10 14.55 8.93
CA LYS A 7 1.98 14.15 10.35
C LYS A 7 1.36 12.77 10.55
N LEU A 8 0.33 12.46 9.77
CA LEU A 8 -0.30 11.14 9.83
C LEU A 8 0.72 10.06 9.45
N TYR A 9 1.50 10.26 8.39
CA TYR A 9 2.55 9.32 8.02
C TYR A 9 3.58 9.11 9.12
N LEU A 10 4.06 10.19 9.75
CA LEU A 10 5.02 10.10 10.86
C LEU A 10 4.43 9.30 12.04
N SER A 11 3.13 9.45 12.34
CA SER A 11 2.47 8.67 13.40
C SER A 11 2.31 7.17 13.08
N LEU A 12 2.55 6.76 11.82
CA LEU A 12 2.55 5.36 11.37
C LEU A 12 3.97 4.77 11.30
N GLN A 13 5.00 5.53 11.67
CA GLN A 13 6.37 5.04 11.75
C GLN A 13 6.68 4.55 13.18
N PRO A 14 7.45 3.46 13.34
CA PRO A 14 7.97 3.06 14.65
C PRO A 14 8.84 4.18 15.23
N ASP A 15 8.82 4.34 16.57
CA ASP A 15 9.52 5.42 17.27
C ASP A 15 11.06 5.44 17.08
N ASP A 16 11.65 4.30 16.70
CA ASP A 16 13.11 4.11 16.60
C ASP A 16 13.70 4.28 15.19
N ASN A 17 12.88 4.60 14.17
CA ASN A 17 13.36 4.79 12.80
C ASN A 17 13.72 6.26 12.51
N GLU A 18 14.73 6.46 11.67
CA GLU A 18 15.01 7.78 11.09
C GLU A 18 13.75 8.25 10.33
N LEU A 19 13.26 9.43 10.69
CA LEU A 19 12.02 10.00 10.14
C LEU A 19 12.25 10.38 8.67
N LEU A 20 11.95 9.46 7.77
CA LEU A 20 12.02 9.69 6.34
C LEU A 20 10.66 10.10 5.81
N ASP A 21 10.65 11.03 4.86
CA ASP A 21 9.45 11.39 4.10
C ASP A 21 9.02 10.22 3.17
N PRO A 22 7.72 10.07 2.89
CA PRO A 22 7.25 9.05 1.96
C PRO A 22 7.66 9.42 0.53
N VAL A 23 7.92 8.43 -0.32
CA VAL A 23 8.16 8.65 -1.76
C VAL A 23 6.93 9.30 -2.40
N ALA A 24 5.74 8.80 -2.05
CA ALA A 24 4.47 9.29 -2.55
C ALA A 24 3.34 8.97 -1.58
N TYR A 25 2.22 9.66 -1.75
CA TYR A 25 0.98 9.36 -1.04
C TYR A 25 -0.24 9.61 -1.94
N THR A 26 -1.33 8.92 -1.63
CA THR A 26 -2.65 9.17 -2.22
C THR A 26 -3.69 9.29 -1.12
N HIS A 27 -4.60 10.25 -1.27
CA HIS A 27 -5.74 10.43 -0.38
C HIS A 27 -7.00 10.43 -1.22
N PHE A 28 -7.92 9.52 -0.90
CA PHE A 28 -9.15 9.36 -1.67
C PHE A 28 -10.33 8.97 -0.79
N THR A 29 -11.51 9.23 -1.32
CA THR A 29 -12.79 8.77 -0.78
C THR A 29 -13.46 7.91 -1.85
N THR A 30 -14.07 6.81 -1.43
CA THR A 30 -14.90 5.97 -2.30
C THR A 30 -16.35 6.19 -1.93
N GLU A 31 -17.21 6.24 -2.93
CA GLU A 31 -18.66 6.37 -2.77
C GLU A 31 -19.35 5.24 -3.57
N GLY A 32 -20.61 4.95 -3.26
CA GLY A 32 -21.41 3.95 -3.98
C GLY A 32 -21.59 2.66 -3.19
N GLU A 33 -21.10 1.53 -3.71
CA GLU A 33 -21.34 0.20 -3.10
C GLU A 33 -20.68 0.05 -1.72
N VAL A 34 -19.50 0.66 -1.53
CA VAL A 34 -18.83 0.77 -0.23
C VAL A 34 -18.24 2.17 -0.07
N GLU A 35 -18.54 2.81 1.05
CA GLU A 35 -18.05 4.13 1.43
C GLU A 35 -16.92 4.02 2.45
N PHE A 36 -15.74 4.51 2.07
CA PHE A 36 -14.61 4.69 2.98
C PHE A 36 -13.69 5.81 2.52
N ARG A 37 -12.83 6.26 3.43
CA ARG A 37 -11.76 7.20 3.16
C ARG A 37 -10.44 6.53 3.43
N SER A 38 -9.42 6.84 2.63
CA SER A 38 -8.10 6.25 2.80
C SER A 38 -7.00 7.22 2.49
N VAL A 39 -5.94 7.15 3.27
CA VAL A 39 -4.64 7.73 2.93
C VAL A 39 -3.62 6.61 2.89
N LEU A 40 -2.96 6.44 1.75
CA LEU A 40 -1.91 5.43 1.53
C LEU A 40 -0.59 6.12 1.21
N TYR A 41 0.50 5.50 1.63
CA TYR A 41 1.86 5.98 1.50
C TYR A 41 2.77 4.89 0.95
N ILE A 42 3.70 5.30 0.08
CA ILE A 42 4.89 4.51 -0.26
C ILE A 42 6.00 4.99 0.66
N PRO A 43 6.56 4.13 1.53
CA PRO A 43 7.60 4.56 2.45
C PRO A 43 8.86 5.03 1.73
N GLY A 44 9.58 6.00 2.32
CA GLY A 44 10.85 6.52 1.79
C GLY A 44 11.98 5.48 1.74
N MET A 45 11.86 4.42 2.53
CA MET A 45 12.84 3.33 2.62
C MET A 45 12.12 2.00 2.81
N GLY A 46 12.64 0.97 2.14
CA GLY A 46 12.17 -0.40 2.26
C GLY A 46 12.66 -1.08 3.55
N PRO A 47 12.14 -2.29 3.82
CA PRO A 47 12.65 -3.10 4.93
C PRO A 47 14.15 -3.39 4.76
N LEU A 48 14.89 -3.36 5.87
CA LEU A 48 16.35 -3.55 5.90
C LEU A 48 16.75 -5.01 5.63
N ASN A 49 15.84 -5.96 5.87
CA ASN A 49 16.15 -7.39 5.87
C ASN A 49 15.26 -8.15 4.87
N ASN A 50 15.79 -9.23 4.29
CA ASN A 50 15.02 -10.10 3.40
C ASN A 50 13.90 -10.88 4.13
N GLU A 51 14.01 -11.09 5.44
CA GLU A 51 12.99 -11.77 6.26
C GLU A 51 11.70 -10.95 6.31
N ASP A 52 11.79 -9.63 6.40
CA ASP A 52 10.64 -8.72 6.40
C ASP A 52 9.86 -8.72 5.07
N VAL A 53 10.49 -9.18 3.98
CA VAL A 53 9.83 -9.37 2.68
C VAL A 53 9.08 -10.70 2.61
N VAL A 54 9.58 -11.72 3.32
CA VAL A 54 9.02 -13.09 3.31
C VAL A 54 7.92 -13.23 4.36
N ASP A 55 8.13 -12.70 5.55
CA ASP A 55 7.19 -12.62 6.65
C ASP A 55 6.55 -11.23 6.75
N ALA A 56 6.28 -10.63 5.58
CA ALA A 56 5.79 -9.27 5.50
C ALA A 56 4.48 -9.12 6.29
N LYS A 57 4.62 -8.60 7.52
CA LYS A 57 3.49 -8.40 8.42
C LYS A 57 2.61 -7.33 7.80
N THR A 58 1.32 -7.61 7.70
CA THR A 58 0.32 -6.71 7.09
C THR A 58 -0.11 -5.59 8.03
N LYS A 59 0.69 -5.30 9.07
CA LYS A 59 0.41 -4.31 10.13
C LYS A 59 0.61 -2.86 9.72
N ASN A 60 0.76 -2.59 8.42
CA ASN A 60 1.08 -1.26 7.92
C ASN A 60 -0.17 -0.41 7.64
N ILE A 61 -1.37 -0.99 7.73
CA ILE A 61 -2.64 -0.30 7.47
C ILE A 61 -3.52 -0.30 8.71
N HIS A 62 -3.83 0.88 9.23
CA HIS A 62 -4.76 1.02 10.35
C HIS A 62 -6.20 1.11 9.84
N LEU A 63 -7.09 0.25 10.35
CA LEU A 63 -8.52 0.33 10.08
C LEU A 63 -9.21 1.17 11.16
N TYR A 64 -10.02 2.09 10.68
CA TYR A 64 -10.96 2.86 11.46
C TYR A 64 -12.38 2.55 10.96
N VAL A 65 -13.33 2.63 11.88
CA VAL A 65 -14.75 2.61 11.56
C VAL A 65 -15.36 3.84 12.18
N LYS A 66 -15.92 4.73 11.35
CA LYS A 66 -16.49 6.01 11.81
C LYS A 66 -15.52 6.77 12.71
N ARG A 67 -14.25 6.83 12.31
CA ARG A 67 -13.12 7.47 13.01
C ARG A 67 -12.70 6.82 14.33
N ILE A 68 -13.21 5.63 14.65
CA ILE A 68 -12.78 4.84 15.81
C ILE A 68 -11.78 3.79 15.34
N PHE A 69 -10.58 3.79 15.92
CA PHE A 69 -9.56 2.80 15.62
C PHE A 69 -10.06 1.40 16.01
N ILE A 70 -9.94 0.45 15.08
CA ILE A 70 -10.33 -0.94 15.29
C ILE A 70 -9.10 -1.80 15.54
N SER A 71 -8.19 -1.85 14.56
CA SER A 71 -6.98 -2.67 14.59
C SER A 71 -6.05 -2.24 13.45
N ASP A 72 -4.81 -2.71 13.48
CA ASP A 72 -3.85 -2.75 12.38
C ASP A 72 -3.52 -4.19 11.97
N ASP A 73 -4.00 -5.18 12.73
CA ASP A 73 -3.68 -6.59 12.59
C ASP A 73 -4.84 -7.36 11.95
N PHE A 74 -4.72 -7.55 10.63
CA PHE A 74 -5.76 -8.10 9.78
C PHE A 74 -5.35 -9.33 8.99
N ASP A 75 -4.19 -9.95 9.25
CA ASP A 75 -3.68 -11.12 8.51
C ASP A 75 -3.78 -11.02 6.96
N GLY A 76 -3.67 -9.80 6.41
CA GLY A 76 -3.78 -9.55 4.97
C GLY A 76 -5.19 -9.36 4.43
N GLU A 77 -6.20 -9.18 5.29
CA GLU A 77 -7.57 -8.98 4.84
C GLU A 77 -7.81 -7.64 4.12
N LEU A 78 -6.99 -6.61 4.36
CA LEU A 78 -7.11 -5.32 3.68
C LEU A 78 -6.16 -5.13 2.50
N PHE A 79 -5.01 -5.81 2.50
CA PHE A 79 -3.97 -5.67 1.48
C PHE A 79 -3.31 -7.02 1.18
N HIS A 80 -3.04 -7.25 -0.10
CA HIS A 80 -2.28 -8.43 -0.53
C HIS A 80 -0.86 -8.37 0.04
N ARG A 81 -0.24 -9.53 0.33
CA ARG A 81 1.10 -9.62 0.90
C ARG A 81 2.15 -8.90 0.05
N HIS A 82 2.06 -9.01 -1.27
CA HIS A 82 2.94 -8.30 -2.19
C HIS A 82 2.76 -6.77 -2.22
N LEU A 83 1.75 -6.23 -1.55
CA LEU A 83 1.53 -4.79 -1.36
C LEU A 83 1.62 -4.39 0.13
N SER A 84 2.08 -5.29 0.99
CA SER A 84 2.15 -5.06 2.44
C SER A 84 3.11 -3.94 2.83
N PHE A 85 4.02 -3.51 1.94
CA PHE A 85 4.93 -2.39 2.20
C PHE A 85 4.21 -1.03 2.23
N PHE A 86 2.99 -0.93 1.70
CA PHE A 86 2.19 0.28 1.80
C PHE A 86 1.82 0.56 3.24
N LYS A 87 1.97 1.82 3.65
CA LYS A 87 1.50 2.32 4.94
C LYS A 87 0.24 3.14 4.76
N GLY A 88 -0.63 3.21 5.76
CA GLY A 88 -1.81 4.04 5.64
C GLY A 88 -2.89 3.84 6.68
N VAL A 89 -3.99 4.53 6.43
CA VAL A 89 -5.22 4.42 7.22
C VAL A 89 -6.41 4.24 6.29
N VAL A 90 -7.40 3.48 6.74
CA VAL A 90 -8.67 3.28 6.06
C VAL A 90 -9.79 3.52 7.06
N ASP A 91 -10.67 4.48 6.81
CA ASP A 91 -11.84 4.80 7.66
C ASP A 91 -13.12 4.41 6.93
N SER A 92 -13.73 3.30 7.34
CA SER A 92 -14.96 2.77 6.75
C SER A 92 -16.20 3.35 7.42
N ASN A 93 -17.19 3.74 6.62
CA ASN A 93 -18.52 4.13 7.10
C ASN A 93 -19.50 2.93 7.19
N ASP A 94 -19.22 1.86 6.44
CA ASP A 94 -20.13 0.73 6.24
C ASP A 94 -19.82 -0.50 7.13
N LEU A 95 -18.59 -0.63 7.63
CA LEU A 95 -18.27 -1.68 8.59
C LEU A 95 -18.94 -1.41 9.96
N PRO A 96 -19.39 -2.45 10.68
CA PRO A 96 -19.89 -2.30 12.04
C PRO A 96 -18.74 -2.07 13.04
N LEU A 97 -19.00 -1.37 14.15
CA LEU A 97 -17.97 -1.09 15.17
C LEU A 97 -17.50 -2.35 15.92
N ASN A 98 -18.36 -3.35 16.08
CA ASN A 98 -18.07 -4.61 16.78
C ASN A 98 -17.47 -5.66 15.83
N VAL A 99 -16.67 -5.22 14.86
CA VAL A 99 -16.06 -6.08 13.86
C VAL A 99 -14.90 -6.89 14.46
N SER A 100 -14.97 -8.23 14.34
CA SER A 100 -13.90 -9.15 14.72
C SER A 100 -13.06 -9.55 13.51
N GLN A 101 -11.90 -10.19 13.72
CA GLN A 101 -11.09 -10.74 12.63
C GLN A 101 -11.86 -11.74 11.76
N GLU A 102 -12.67 -12.59 12.38
CA GLU A 102 -13.55 -13.55 11.68
C GLU A 102 -14.56 -12.83 10.77
N ILE A 103 -15.20 -11.76 11.26
CA ILE A 103 -16.13 -10.96 10.45
C ILE A 103 -15.40 -10.30 9.27
N LEU A 104 -14.15 -9.84 9.46
CA LEU A 104 -13.39 -9.21 8.37
C LEU A 104 -13.07 -10.19 7.25
N GLN A 105 -12.70 -11.43 7.58
CA GLN A 105 -12.39 -12.49 6.61
C GLN A 105 -13.58 -12.82 5.70
N GLU A 106 -14.79 -12.87 6.27
CA GLU A 106 -16.00 -13.22 5.51
C GLU A 106 -16.68 -12.01 4.86
N SER A 107 -16.27 -10.78 5.21
CA SER A 107 -16.96 -9.56 4.82
C SER A 107 -16.83 -9.24 3.33
N ARG A 108 -17.97 -9.17 2.65
CA ARG A 108 -18.05 -8.64 1.27
C ARG A 108 -17.56 -7.20 1.20
N ILE A 109 -17.83 -6.39 2.22
CA ILE A 109 -17.41 -4.98 2.30
C ILE A 109 -15.87 -4.92 2.25
N VAL A 110 -15.20 -5.71 3.09
CA VAL A 110 -13.72 -5.79 3.13
C VAL A 110 -13.15 -6.22 1.77
N ARG A 111 -13.76 -7.20 1.11
CA ARG A 111 -13.33 -7.66 -0.22
C ARG A 111 -13.39 -6.56 -1.28
N ILE A 112 -14.45 -5.75 -1.26
CA ILE A 112 -14.60 -4.60 -2.18
C ILE A 112 -13.58 -3.51 -1.83
N MET A 113 -13.41 -3.19 -0.54
CA MET A 113 -12.42 -2.22 -0.07
C MET A 113 -11.00 -2.61 -0.50
N ARG A 114 -10.60 -3.87 -0.27
CA ARG A 114 -9.30 -4.43 -0.68
C ARG A 114 -9.04 -4.19 -2.17
N LYS A 115 -10.04 -4.48 -3.02
CA LYS A 115 -9.94 -4.29 -4.47
C LYS A 115 -9.74 -2.81 -4.84
N GLN A 116 -10.48 -1.91 -4.21
CA GLN A 116 -10.39 -0.47 -4.49
C GLN A 116 -9.07 0.12 -3.97
N LEU A 117 -8.60 -0.30 -2.79
CA LEU A 117 -7.29 0.07 -2.24
C LEU A 117 -6.16 -0.36 -3.17
N MET A 118 -6.20 -1.61 -3.64
CA MET A 118 -5.23 -2.17 -4.58
C MET A 118 -5.17 -1.39 -5.88
N TRP A 119 -6.31 -1.05 -6.48
CA TRP A 119 -6.34 -0.22 -7.70
C TRP A 119 -5.72 1.15 -7.47
N LYS A 120 -6.06 1.82 -6.36
CA LYS A 120 -5.46 3.12 -6.02
C LYS A 120 -3.96 3.06 -5.76
N THR A 121 -3.48 1.93 -5.25
CA THR A 121 -2.05 1.65 -5.12
C THR A 121 -1.39 1.51 -6.50
N PHE A 122 -1.96 0.74 -7.43
CA PHE A 122 -1.38 0.61 -8.76
C PHE A 122 -1.41 1.92 -9.54
N ASP A 123 -2.51 2.67 -9.47
CA ASP A 123 -2.62 4.01 -10.05
C ASP A 123 -1.49 4.92 -9.54
N MET A 124 -1.26 4.94 -8.22
CA MET A 124 -0.20 5.77 -7.64
C MET A 124 1.22 5.33 -8.08
N ILE A 125 1.49 4.02 -8.20
CA ILE A 125 2.81 3.56 -8.67
C ILE A 125 3.00 3.92 -10.16
N GLN A 126 1.94 3.83 -10.97
CA GLN A 126 1.94 4.22 -12.38
C GLN A 126 2.16 5.73 -12.53
N ASP A 127 1.49 6.55 -11.73
CA ASP A 127 1.68 8.01 -11.75
C ASP A 127 3.14 8.40 -11.45
N ILE A 128 3.79 7.69 -10.52
CA ILE A 128 5.21 7.89 -10.20
C ILE A 128 6.10 7.46 -11.37
N SER A 129 5.79 6.33 -12.02
CA SER A 129 6.59 5.80 -13.14
C SER A 129 6.51 6.69 -14.40
N GLU A 130 5.37 7.34 -14.61
CA GLU A 130 5.14 8.28 -15.72
C GLU A 130 5.59 9.71 -15.41
N SER A 131 5.92 10.01 -14.15
CA SER A 131 6.35 11.34 -13.73
C SER A 131 7.69 11.76 -14.34
N GLU A 132 7.92 13.06 -14.46
CA GLU A 132 9.23 13.60 -14.89
C GLU A 132 10.34 13.32 -13.86
N ASN A 133 9.99 13.08 -12.60
CA ASN A 133 10.93 12.78 -11.53
C ASN A 133 11.31 11.30 -11.48
N ARG A 134 12.23 10.90 -12.35
CA ARG A 134 12.72 9.52 -12.43
C ARG A 134 13.34 8.98 -11.14
N GLU A 135 13.84 9.86 -10.26
CA GLU A 135 14.47 9.44 -9.00
C GLU A 135 13.48 8.82 -8.02
N ASP A 136 12.22 9.27 -8.01
CA ASP A 136 11.21 8.73 -7.10
C ASP A 136 10.83 7.29 -7.49
N TYR A 137 10.65 7.05 -8.80
CA TYR A 137 10.38 5.70 -9.28
C TYR A 137 11.59 4.78 -9.12
N LYS A 138 12.80 5.30 -9.33
CA LYS A 138 14.04 4.56 -9.06
C LYS A 138 14.15 4.14 -7.60
N LYS A 139 13.92 5.06 -6.65
CA LYS A 139 13.89 4.74 -5.21
C LYS A 139 12.83 3.70 -4.89
N LEU A 140 11.63 3.83 -5.44
CA LEU A 140 10.56 2.85 -5.29
C LEU A 140 11.01 1.47 -5.79
N TRP A 141 11.61 1.41 -6.98
CA TRP A 141 12.05 0.16 -7.59
C TRP A 141 13.18 -0.51 -6.80
N GLU A 142 14.17 0.25 -6.35
CA GLU A 142 15.29 -0.24 -5.56
C GLU A 142 14.84 -0.82 -4.21
N ASN A 143 13.88 -0.16 -3.54
CA ASN A 143 13.38 -0.59 -2.23
C ASN A 143 12.30 -1.67 -2.32
N PHE A 144 11.40 -1.58 -3.30
CA PHE A 144 10.15 -2.35 -3.34
C PHE A 144 9.93 -3.18 -4.61
N GLY A 145 10.86 -3.15 -5.58
CA GLY A 145 10.72 -3.92 -6.82
C GLY A 145 10.57 -5.43 -6.62
N ARG A 146 11.10 -5.98 -5.51
CA ARG A 146 10.89 -7.39 -5.12
C ARG A 146 9.42 -7.69 -4.77
N PHE A 147 8.72 -6.76 -4.13
CA PHE A 147 7.30 -6.87 -3.83
C PHE A 147 6.46 -6.88 -5.11
N LEU A 148 6.77 -6.01 -6.08
CA LEU A 148 6.09 -6.01 -7.37
C LEU A 148 6.31 -7.31 -8.15
N LYS A 149 7.55 -7.84 -8.14
CA LYS A 149 7.86 -9.15 -8.73
C LYS A 149 7.09 -10.28 -8.07
N LEU A 150 6.93 -10.26 -6.74
CA LEU A 150 6.12 -11.24 -6.02
C LEU A 150 4.65 -11.16 -6.43
N GLY A 151 4.12 -9.96 -6.65
CA GLY A 151 2.77 -9.74 -7.18
C GLY A 151 2.54 -10.42 -8.53
N CYS A 152 3.53 -10.46 -9.41
CA CYS A 152 3.45 -11.23 -10.65
C CYS A 152 3.42 -12.75 -10.46
N ILE A 153 3.69 -13.28 -9.28
CA ILE A 153 3.59 -14.71 -9.00
C ILE A 153 2.25 -14.99 -8.29
N GLU A 154 1.92 -14.17 -7.30
CA GLU A 154 0.78 -14.41 -6.40
C GLU A 154 -0.55 -13.84 -6.91
N ASP A 155 -0.53 -12.78 -7.73
CA ASP A 155 -1.72 -12.03 -8.15
C ASP A 155 -1.91 -12.06 -9.67
N SER A 156 -2.24 -13.24 -10.18
CA SER A 156 -2.51 -13.47 -11.60
C SER A 156 -3.68 -12.65 -12.13
N GLY A 157 -4.66 -12.30 -11.27
CA GLY A 157 -5.81 -11.47 -11.63
C GLY A 157 -5.42 -10.04 -12.00
N ASN A 158 -4.33 -9.53 -11.44
CA ASN A 158 -3.88 -8.15 -11.64
C ASN A 158 -2.58 -8.02 -12.45
N HIS A 159 -2.11 -9.10 -13.09
CA HIS A 159 -0.91 -9.09 -13.94
C HIS A 159 -0.84 -7.90 -14.90
N LYS A 160 -1.95 -7.57 -15.56
CA LYS A 160 -2.00 -6.45 -16.52
C LYS A 160 -1.66 -5.09 -15.90
N HIS A 161 -1.89 -4.92 -14.60
CA HIS A 161 -1.55 -3.72 -13.85
C HIS A 161 -0.14 -3.76 -13.27
N ILE A 162 0.36 -4.96 -12.91
CA ILE A 162 1.67 -5.12 -12.26
C ILE A 162 2.81 -5.16 -13.29
N THR A 163 2.63 -5.85 -14.42
CA THR A 163 3.68 -6.05 -15.43
C THR A 163 4.26 -4.74 -15.98
N PRO A 164 3.47 -3.69 -16.27
CA PRO A 164 4.00 -2.39 -16.71
C PRO A 164 4.88 -1.69 -15.67
N LEU A 165 4.78 -2.07 -14.39
CA LEU A 165 5.52 -1.49 -13.27
C LEU A 165 6.82 -2.24 -12.96
N LEU A 166 7.20 -3.23 -13.77
CA LEU A 166 8.44 -3.96 -13.60
C LEU A 166 9.55 -3.32 -14.42
N GLN A 167 10.72 -3.12 -13.80
CA GLN A 167 11.90 -2.71 -14.54
C GLN A 167 12.95 -3.81 -14.68
N PHE A 168 13.65 -3.83 -15.80
CA PHE A 168 14.70 -4.80 -16.08
C PHE A 168 15.93 -4.17 -16.74
N TYR A 169 17.09 -4.70 -16.39
CA TYR A 169 18.29 -4.46 -17.19
C TYR A 169 18.13 -5.12 -18.56
N SER A 170 18.63 -4.44 -19.59
CA SER A 170 18.68 -5.00 -20.94
C SER A 170 20.08 -4.85 -21.53
N SER A 171 20.43 -5.66 -22.51
CA SER A 171 21.71 -5.50 -23.22
C SER A 171 21.82 -4.19 -24.01
N LYS A 172 20.74 -3.42 -24.11
CA LYS A 172 20.66 -2.14 -24.82
C LYS A 172 20.68 -0.92 -23.89
N SER A 173 20.69 -1.14 -22.58
CA SER A 173 20.64 -0.07 -21.58
C SER A 173 21.26 -0.57 -20.28
N GLU A 174 22.27 0.16 -19.81
CA GLU A 174 22.96 -0.11 -18.53
C GLU A 174 22.12 0.35 -17.32
N GLU A 175 20.96 0.96 -17.56
CA GLU A 175 19.99 1.38 -16.56
C GLU A 175 18.74 0.50 -16.60
N TYR A 176 17.99 0.51 -15.50
CA TYR A 176 16.67 -0.13 -15.45
C TYR A 176 15.77 0.52 -16.53
N ASN A 177 15.07 -0.32 -17.31
CA ASN A 177 14.08 0.10 -18.32
C ASN A 177 12.71 -0.40 -17.92
#